data_AF-A0A6G0Z7H3-F1
#
_entry.id   AF-A0A6G0Z7H3-F1
#
_cell.length_a   1.000
_cell.length_b   1.000
_cell.length_c   1.000
_cell.angle_alpha   90.00
_cell.angle_beta   90.00
_cell.angle_gamma   90.00
#
_symmetry.space_group_name_H-M   'P 1'
#
loop_
_entity.id
_entity.type
_entity.pdbx_description
1 polymer ?
#
loop_
_entity_poly.entity_id
_entity_poly.type
_entity_poly.pdbx_seq_one_letter_code
_entity_poly.pdbx_strand_id
1 'polypeptide(L)'
;MVNVLQANRDTNTIVDRSLVPAIIASKIRLVPYSGQPRMVCLRAEIIGCYHYEGVISYSVIQGDVKDTGYDGREESGILVGGIGQLCDGRYGIDEPFVKKYNEWVGWKNDTMGYGSSVEMTFEFDIVRNFTALYMHSNNDFRQGVQNKQESPVDCIMLVFNHLLKVIEVEIPKRWPIALGSDEHKGTKYRQTAVAFNVFSHAKAYFSVGGEHFFPEPVSYTYPADTIMPEARNVTVKLHHRTGRFLKLQLFFANKWMMISEISFESVLQRLNDITVPVVAWVLRRESVECTIFLL
;
A
#
# COMPACT_ATOMS: atom_id res chain seq x y z
N MET A 1 -17.53 -4.00 9.26
CA MET A 1 -18.44 -4.10 8.10
C MET A 1 -17.89 -5.24 7.23
N VAL A 2 -18.67 -6.28 6.95
CA VAL A 2 -18.19 -7.40 6.10
C VAL A 2 -18.39 -6.98 4.66
N ASN A 3 -17.31 -6.92 3.88
CA ASN A 3 -17.40 -6.69 2.44
C ASN A 3 -17.96 -7.96 1.79
N VAL A 4 -19.22 -7.89 1.33
CA VAL A 4 -19.89 -9.01 0.65
C VAL A 4 -19.64 -8.91 -0.84
N LEU A 5 -19.04 -9.94 -1.43
CA LEU A 5 -18.93 -10.07 -2.87
C LEU A 5 -20.28 -10.49 -3.44
N GLN A 6 -20.82 -9.69 -4.36
CA GLN A 6 -22.12 -9.97 -4.96
C GLN A 6 -22.02 -11.20 -5.89
N ALA A 7 -22.74 -12.27 -5.55
CA ALA A 7 -22.72 -13.55 -6.27
C ALA A 7 -23.78 -13.62 -7.39
N ASN A 8 -23.96 -14.83 -7.93
CA ASN A 8 -24.97 -15.21 -8.92
C ASN A 8 -26.42 -15.00 -8.44
N ARG A 9 -27.30 -14.71 -9.39
CA ARG A 9 -28.75 -14.57 -9.16
C ARG A 9 -29.55 -15.79 -9.65
N ASP A 10 -28.91 -16.67 -10.40
CA ASP A 10 -29.45 -17.92 -10.94
C ASP A 10 -28.38 -19.04 -10.88
N THR A 11 -28.73 -20.25 -11.32
CA THR A 11 -27.89 -21.46 -11.19
C THR A 11 -27.01 -21.79 -12.40
N ASN A 12 -27.08 -20.99 -13.47
CA ASN A 12 -26.44 -21.33 -14.74
C ASN A 12 -25.49 -20.24 -15.24
N THR A 13 -25.58 -19.04 -14.66
CA THR A 13 -24.70 -17.93 -15.00
C THR A 13 -23.49 -17.87 -14.09
N ILE A 14 -22.36 -17.68 -14.74
CA ILE A 14 -21.09 -17.42 -14.12
C ILE A 14 -21.05 -15.95 -13.68
N VAL A 15 -20.57 -15.69 -12.44
CA VAL A 15 -20.35 -14.32 -11.95
C VAL A 15 -18.92 -14.05 -11.53
N ASP A 16 -18.28 -13.22 -12.34
CA ASP A 16 -16.88 -12.85 -12.27
C ASP A 16 -16.65 -11.72 -11.26
N ARG A 17 -15.73 -11.92 -10.31
CA ARG A 17 -15.34 -10.91 -9.33
C ARG A 17 -13.84 -10.73 -9.23
N SER A 18 -13.37 -9.55 -9.61
CA SER A 18 -11.99 -9.15 -9.36
C SER A 18 -11.81 -8.70 -7.91
N LEU A 19 -10.74 -9.19 -7.28
CA LEU A 19 -10.32 -8.74 -5.96
C LEU A 19 -9.32 -7.60 -6.15
N VAL A 20 -9.70 -6.41 -5.68
CA VAL A 20 -8.86 -5.21 -5.77
C VAL A 20 -8.77 -4.60 -4.36
N PRO A 21 -7.57 -4.57 -3.74
CA PRO A 21 -6.28 -5.07 -4.26
C PRO A 21 -6.22 -6.60 -4.36
N ALA A 22 -5.18 -7.10 -5.04
CA ALA A 22 -4.89 -8.52 -5.11
C ALA A 22 -4.64 -9.09 -3.71
N ILE A 23 -5.12 -10.30 -3.45
CA ILE A 23 -4.88 -10.97 -2.17
C ILE A 23 -3.72 -11.96 -2.35
N ILE A 24 -2.75 -11.92 -1.44
CA ILE A 24 -1.68 -12.91 -1.31
C ILE A 24 -2.07 -13.90 -0.23
N ALA A 25 -2.32 -15.16 -0.58
CA ALA A 25 -2.76 -16.15 0.40
C ALA A 25 -2.31 -17.57 0.07
N SER A 26 -1.98 -18.34 1.11
CA SER A 26 -1.79 -19.80 1.01
C SER A 26 -3.08 -20.59 1.22
N LYS A 27 -4.10 -19.97 1.82
CA LYS A 27 -5.42 -20.57 2.07
C LYS A 27 -6.51 -19.52 1.88
N ILE A 28 -7.58 -19.89 1.17
CA ILE A 28 -8.74 -19.05 0.93
C ILE A 28 -9.97 -19.76 1.51
N ARG A 29 -10.79 -19.02 2.26
CA ARG A 29 -12.07 -19.51 2.79
C ARG A 29 -13.21 -18.75 2.14
N LEU A 30 -14.06 -19.46 1.39
CA LEU A 30 -15.30 -18.92 0.84
C LEU A 30 -16.44 -19.23 1.80
N VAL A 31 -17.18 -18.21 2.23
CA VAL A 31 -18.33 -18.35 3.12
C VAL A 31 -19.58 -17.92 2.34
N PRO A 32 -20.41 -18.87 1.88
CA PRO A 32 -21.64 -18.54 1.18
C PRO A 32 -22.59 -17.75 2.08
N TYR A 33 -23.21 -16.71 1.54
CA TYR A 33 -24.13 -15.84 2.27
C TYR A 33 -25.41 -15.63 1.46
N SER A 34 -26.56 -15.72 2.14
CA SER A 34 -27.86 -15.34 1.56
C SER A 34 -28.67 -14.57 2.59
N GLY A 35 -29.26 -13.45 2.16
CA GLY A 35 -30.16 -12.66 3.01
C GLY A 35 -31.50 -13.34 3.30
N GLN A 36 -31.81 -14.43 2.61
CA GLN A 36 -33.02 -15.25 2.83
C GLN A 36 -32.62 -16.67 3.24
N PRO A 37 -33.40 -17.35 4.09
CA PRO A 37 -33.12 -18.71 4.52
C PRO A 37 -33.36 -19.70 3.37
N ARG A 38 -32.32 -19.98 2.61
CA ARG A 38 -32.30 -20.96 1.52
C ARG A 38 -31.00 -21.74 1.56
N MET A 39 -31.02 -22.97 1.04
CA MET A 39 -29.79 -23.70 0.77
C MET A 39 -28.98 -22.96 -0.30
N VAL A 40 -27.68 -22.79 -0.06
CA VAL A 40 -26.76 -22.14 -0.99
C VAL A 40 -25.82 -23.20 -1.54
N CYS A 41 -25.79 -23.33 -2.86
CA CYS A 41 -24.80 -24.13 -3.56
C CYS A 41 -23.66 -23.22 -4.00
N LEU A 42 -22.44 -23.73 -3.96
CA LEU A 42 -21.25 -23.01 -4.42
C LEU A 42 -20.44 -23.94 -5.33
N ARG A 43 -20.22 -23.53 -6.57
CA ARG A 43 -19.09 -23.96 -7.37
C ARG A 43 -18.26 -22.73 -7.65
N ALA A 44 -16.97 -22.80 -7.35
CA ALA A 44 -16.07 -21.65 -7.42
C ALA A 44 -14.73 -22.05 -8.03
N GLU A 45 -14.15 -21.16 -8.80
CA GLU A 45 -12.77 -21.23 -9.29
C GLU A 45 -11.99 -19.99 -8.84
N ILE A 46 -10.72 -20.16 -8.51
CA ILE A 46 -9.83 -19.10 -8.05
C ILE A 46 -8.73 -18.93 -9.10
N ILE A 47 -8.62 -17.74 -9.67
CA ILE A 47 -7.62 -17.41 -10.69
C ILE A 47 -6.54 -16.53 -10.08
N GLY A 48 -5.28 -16.97 -10.20
CA GLY A 48 -4.11 -16.23 -9.75
C GLY A 48 -2.81 -16.78 -10.32
N CYS A 49 -1.70 -16.23 -9.86
CA CYS A 49 -0.35 -16.66 -10.15
C CYS A 49 0.39 -17.03 -8.87
N TYR A 50 1.55 -17.67 -8.99
CA TYR A 50 2.41 -17.96 -7.84
C TYR A 50 3.11 -16.69 -7.34
N HIS A 51 3.19 -16.53 -6.03
CA HIS A 51 4.00 -15.47 -5.41
C HIS A 51 5.47 -15.85 -5.37
N TYR A 52 6.20 -15.61 -6.46
CA TYR A 52 7.60 -16.00 -6.55
C TYR A 52 8.55 -15.15 -5.69
N GLU A 53 8.18 -13.91 -5.37
CA GLU A 53 9.01 -12.99 -4.56
C GLU A 53 9.14 -13.47 -3.10
N GLY A 54 8.09 -14.10 -2.57
CA GLY A 54 8.10 -14.76 -1.27
C GLY A 54 8.02 -13.84 -0.06
N VAL A 55 7.73 -12.56 -0.26
CA VAL A 55 7.51 -11.62 0.85
C VAL A 55 6.22 -12.03 1.56
N ILE A 56 6.28 -12.20 2.87
CA ILE A 56 5.10 -12.55 3.68
C ILE A 56 4.68 -11.43 4.64
N SER A 57 5.61 -10.54 4.99
CA SER A 57 5.28 -9.30 5.67
C SER A 57 6.41 -8.29 5.53
N TYR A 58 6.08 -7.01 5.69
CA TYR A 58 7.06 -5.98 6.02
C TYR A 58 6.65 -5.21 7.27
N SER A 59 7.65 -4.79 8.04
CA SER A 59 7.46 -3.84 9.13
C SER A 59 8.15 -2.52 8.81
N VAL A 60 7.46 -1.41 9.09
CA VAL A 60 7.94 -0.06 8.82
C VAL A 60 7.16 0.93 9.67
N ILE A 61 7.77 2.05 10.03
CA ILE A 61 7.02 3.19 10.57
C ILE A 61 5.95 3.66 9.58
N GLN A 62 4.75 3.97 10.08
CA GLN A 62 3.64 4.43 9.28
C GLN A 62 3.99 5.77 8.60
N GLY A 63 3.62 5.88 7.32
CA GLY A 63 3.91 7.06 6.53
C GLY A 63 3.06 8.28 6.90
N ASP A 64 3.60 9.47 6.68
CA ASP A 64 2.84 10.72 6.60
C ASP A 64 1.82 10.65 5.45
N VAL A 65 2.21 10.03 4.34
CA VAL A 65 1.30 9.47 3.36
C VAL A 65 1.15 7.99 3.71
N LYS A 66 -0.01 7.65 4.29
CA LYS A 66 -0.25 6.36 4.94
C LYS A 66 -0.31 5.21 3.97
N ASP A 67 0.11 4.05 4.46
CA ASP A 67 -0.20 2.79 3.80
C ASP A 67 -1.65 2.38 4.11
N THR A 68 -2.59 2.71 3.21
CA THR A 68 -4.02 2.44 3.39
C THR A 68 -4.41 1.01 3.02
N GLY A 69 -3.55 0.32 2.26
CA GLY A 69 -3.75 -1.06 1.83
C GLY A 69 -3.15 -2.11 2.77
N TYR A 70 -2.52 -1.68 3.87
CA TYR A 70 -1.83 -2.59 4.80
C TYR A 70 -2.81 -3.51 5.53
N ASP A 71 -2.61 -4.81 5.43
CA ASP A 71 -3.50 -5.84 5.99
C ASP A 71 -3.07 -6.37 7.37
N GLY A 72 -1.94 -5.88 7.88
CA GLY A 72 -1.39 -6.23 9.18
C GLY A 72 -1.94 -5.37 10.32
N ARG A 73 -1.10 -5.14 11.34
CA ARG A 73 -1.42 -4.32 12.51
C ARG A 73 -0.60 -3.03 12.51
N GLU A 74 -1.17 -1.95 13.02
CA GLU A 74 -0.44 -0.72 13.34
C GLU A 74 -0.31 -0.61 14.87
N GLU A 75 0.92 -0.73 15.37
CA GLU A 75 1.25 -0.69 16.80
C GLU A 75 2.17 0.51 17.07
N SER A 76 1.68 1.51 17.80
CA SER A 76 2.45 2.74 18.10
C SER A 76 3.02 3.44 16.87
N GLY A 77 2.27 3.44 15.76
CA GLY A 77 2.71 4.04 14.49
C GLY A 77 3.71 3.18 13.71
N ILE A 78 3.88 1.91 14.08
CA ILE A 78 4.68 0.93 13.32
C ILE A 78 3.74 -0.10 12.71
N LEU A 79 3.83 -0.29 11.40
CA LEU A 79 3.17 -1.35 10.67
C LEU A 79 3.92 -2.66 10.91
N VAL A 80 3.21 -3.73 11.29
CA VAL A 80 3.79 -5.06 11.56
C VAL A 80 2.88 -6.19 11.09
N GLY A 81 3.50 -7.28 10.63
CA GLY A 81 2.85 -8.57 10.42
C GLY A 81 1.88 -8.63 9.24
N GLY A 82 2.00 -7.73 8.26
CA GLY A 82 1.20 -7.74 7.04
C GLY A 82 1.95 -7.22 5.82
N ILE A 83 1.23 -7.14 4.72
CA ILE A 83 1.62 -6.59 3.42
C ILE A 83 0.62 -5.48 3.06
N GLY A 84 1.06 -4.52 2.27
CA GLY A 84 0.24 -3.42 1.79
C GLY A 84 0.78 -2.88 0.47
N GLN A 85 0.61 -1.57 0.27
CA GLN A 85 0.87 -0.93 -1.02
C GLN A 85 2.33 -1.09 -1.49
N LEU A 86 3.30 -1.20 -0.58
CA LEU A 86 4.70 -1.35 -0.98
C LEU A 86 5.03 -2.64 -1.73
N CYS A 87 4.15 -3.65 -1.73
CA CYS A 87 4.37 -4.92 -2.43
C CYS A 87 3.08 -5.44 -3.11
N ASP A 88 2.13 -4.57 -3.44
CA ASP A 88 0.86 -4.97 -4.04
C ASP A 88 0.91 -5.06 -5.58
N GLY A 89 2.05 -4.68 -6.18
CA GLY A 89 2.30 -4.69 -7.61
C GLY A 89 1.78 -3.44 -8.32
N ARG A 90 1.39 -2.37 -7.59
CA ARG A 90 0.81 -1.16 -8.17
C ARG A 90 1.81 -0.01 -8.10
N TYR A 91 2.04 0.58 -9.26
CA TYR A 91 3.00 1.66 -9.42
C TYR A 91 2.29 3.01 -9.32
N GLY A 92 2.84 3.90 -8.51
CA GLY A 92 2.37 5.27 -8.39
C GLY A 92 2.55 6.03 -9.71
N ILE A 93 1.60 6.90 -10.02
CA ILE A 93 1.75 7.83 -11.14
C ILE A 93 2.51 9.09 -10.67
N ASP A 94 3.13 9.80 -11.61
CA ASP A 94 3.95 10.99 -11.34
C ASP A 94 3.21 12.12 -10.60
N GLU A 95 1.88 12.12 -10.63
CA GLU A 95 1.02 13.06 -9.91
C GLU A 95 0.43 12.44 -8.62
N PRO A 96 1.18 12.41 -7.50
CA PRO A 96 0.82 11.66 -6.29
C PRO A 96 -0.48 12.12 -5.60
N PHE A 97 -0.99 13.32 -5.91
CA PHE A 97 -2.13 13.93 -5.21
C PHE A 97 -3.38 14.11 -6.06
N VAL A 98 -3.42 13.59 -7.29
CA VAL A 98 -4.50 13.87 -8.24
C VAL A 98 -5.63 12.81 -8.19
N LYS A 99 -5.54 11.78 -7.34
CA LYS A 99 -6.54 10.69 -7.29
C LYS A 99 -7.07 10.38 -5.89
N LYS A 100 -8.32 9.87 -5.87
CA LYS A 100 -9.01 9.23 -4.73
C LYS A 100 -8.26 8.00 -4.18
N TYR A 101 -7.31 7.47 -4.95
CA TYR A 101 -6.42 6.35 -4.59
C TYR A 101 -4.98 6.84 -4.76
N ASN A 102 -4.22 6.83 -3.68
CA ASN A 102 -2.82 7.21 -3.66
C ASN A 102 -1.99 5.94 -3.48
N GLU A 103 -1.35 5.47 -4.56
CA GLU A 103 -0.50 4.26 -4.54
C GLU A 103 0.85 4.51 -3.85
N TRP A 104 1.10 5.72 -3.37
CA TRP A 104 2.35 6.08 -2.73
C TRP A 104 2.26 5.93 -1.22
N VAL A 105 3.30 5.37 -0.63
CA VAL A 105 3.60 5.49 0.80
C VAL A 105 4.75 6.49 0.95
N GLY A 106 4.64 7.39 1.92
CA GLY A 106 5.55 8.53 1.99
C GLY A 106 5.85 9.00 3.39
N TRP A 107 7.09 9.43 3.59
CA TRP A 107 7.60 9.85 4.89
C TRP A 107 8.25 11.22 4.80
N LYS A 108 8.17 11.99 5.89
CA LYS A 108 8.94 13.22 6.08
C LYS A 108 10.18 12.97 6.90
N ASN A 109 11.27 13.66 6.55
CA ASN A 109 12.48 13.64 7.37
C ASN A 109 12.23 14.31 8.73
N ASP A 110 11.49 15.41 8.75
CA ASP A 110 11.24 16.22 9.96
C ASP A 110 10.45 15.48 11.06
N THR A 111 9.71 14.42 10.70
CA THR A 111 8.91 13.63 11.65
C THR A 111 9.71 12.49 12.30
N MET A 112 10.96 12.26 11.89
CA MET A 112 11.75 11.08 12.28
C MET A 112 12.52 11.21 13.61
N GLY A 113 12.64 12.42 14.18
CA GLY A 113 13.19 12.68 15.52
C GLY A 113 14.68 12.39 15.76
N TYR A 114 15.22 11.26 15.27
CA TYR A 114 16.56 10.75 15.60
C TYR A 114 17.32 10.07 14.44
N GLY A 115 16.71 9.90 13.25
CA GLY A 115 17.39 9.28 12.11
C GLY A 115 16.89 9.83 10.79
N SER A 116 17.80 10.28 9.93
CA SER A 116 17.49 10.73 8.58
C SER A 116 17.24 9.57 7.61
N SER A 117 16.63 8.49 8.09
CA SER A 117 16.38 7.29 7.30
C SER A 117 15.11 6.56 7.72
N VAL A 118 14.41 5.99 6.73
CA VAL A 118 13.31 5.05 6.95
C VAL A 118 13.91 3.64 7.03
N GLU A 119 13.71 2.98 8.16
CA GLU A 119 14.05 1.56 8.33
C GLU A 119 12.80 0.71 8.17
N MET A 120 12.92 -0.32 7.33
CA MET A 120 11.87 -1.31 7.12
C MET A 120 12.47 -2.71 7.08
N THR A 121 11.76 -3.70 7.60
CA THR A 121 12.22 -5.10 7.61
C THR A 121 11.21 -5.99 6.89
N PHE A 122 11.67 -6.68 5.86
CA PHE A 122 10.91 -7.66 5.09
C PHE A 122 11.18 -9.07 5.63
N GLU A 123 10.12 -9.84 5.84
CA GLU A 123 10.18 -11.27 6.12
C GLU A 123 9.76 -12.06 4.88
N PHE A 124 10.51 -13.13 4.61
CA PHE A 124 10.24 -14.05 3.52
C PHE A 124 9.76 -15.42 4.02
N ASP A 125 8.99 -16.10 3.20
CA ASP A 125 8.44 -17.44 3.40
C ASP A 125 9.50 -18.50 3.74
N ILE A 126 10.67 -18.40 3.10
CA ILE A 126 11.82 -19.29 3.27
C ILE A 126 13.13 -18.52 3.13
N VAL A 127 14.23 -19.13 3.56
CA VAL A 127 15.58 -18.63 3.29
C VAL A 127 15.81 -18.56 1.78
N ARG A 128 16.19 -17.39 1.29
CA ARG A 128 16.39 -17.06 -0.11
C ARG A 128 17.77 -16.48 -0.35
N ASN A 129 18.23 -16.58 -1.59
CA ASN A 129 19.44 -15.94 -2.09
C ASN A 129 19.03 -14.77 -2.99
N PHE A 130 19.38 -13.55 -2.60
CA PHE A 130 18.89 -12.31 -3.19
C PHE A 130 19.83 -11.76 -4.26
N THR A 131 19.34 -11.62 -5.49
CA THR A 131 20.07 -11.05 -6.62
C THR A 131 19.96 -9.52 -6.64
N ALA A 132 18.74 -8.99 -6.49
CA ALA A 132 18.45 -7.57 -6.55
C ALA A 132 17.15 -7.23 -5.81
N LEU A 133 17.00 -5.96 -5.43
CA LEU A 133 15.70 -5.36 -5.14
C LEU A 133 15.44 -4.23 -6.13
N TYR A 134 14.16 -4.02 -6.43
CA TYR A 134 13.69 -2.94 -7.30
C TYR A 134 12.73 -2.07 -6.50
N MET A 135 12.85 -0.76 -6.65
CA MET A 135 11.99 0.20 -5.96
C MET A 135 11.48 1.24 -6.95
N HIS A 136 10.19 1.53 -6.91
CA HIS A 136 9.60 2.62 -7.65
C HIS A 136 9.39 3.84 -6.74
N SER A 137 10.15 4.91 -6.99
CA SER A 137 10.20 6.08 -6.11
C SER A 137 9.88 7.37 -6.86
N ASN A 138 9.16 8.28 -6.21
CA ASN A 138 8.81 9.57 -6.79
C ASN A 138 10.04 10.49 -6.82
N ASN A 139 10.26 11.17 -7.95
CA ASN A 139 11.34 12.13 -8.13
C ASN A 139 10.83 13.50 -8.58
N ASP A 140 9.58 13.84 -8.28
CA ASP A 140 9.05 15.18 -8.61
C ASP A 140 9.66 16.22 -7.65
N PHE A 141 10.86 16.65 -8.01
CA PHE A 141 11.60 17.70 -7.32
C PHE A 141 11.06 19.10 -7.67
N ARG A 142 10.14 19.20 -8.64
CA ARG A 142 9.46 20.47 -8.91
C ARG A 142 8.59 20.76 -7.71
N GLN A 143 8.56 22.03 -7.32
CA GLN A 143 7.72 22.49 -6.22
C GLN A 143 6.25 22.31 -6.58
N GLY A 144 5.69 21.14 -6.27
CA GLY A 144 4.28 20.81 -6.50
C GLY A 144 3.40 21.56 -5.51
N VAL A 145 2.28 22.10 -5.99
CA VAL A 145 1.27 22.73 -5.15
C VAL A 145 0.54 21.65 -4.36
N GLN A 146 0.78 21.55 -3.05
CA GLN A 146 -0.10 20.78 -2.19
C GLN A 146 -1.36 21.60 -1.90
N ASN A 147 -2.46 21.28 -2.58
CA ASN A 147 -3.78 21.69 -2.09
C ASN A 147 -4.11 20.79 -0.91
N LYS A 148 -3.95 21.31 0.31
CA LYS A 148 -4.47 20.64 1.50
C LYS A 148 -5.98 20.63 1.37
N GLN A 149 -6.55 19.56 0.83
CA GLN A 149 -7.99 19.35 0.86
C GLN A 149 -8.32 19.04 2.31
N GLU A 150 -8.66 20.08 3.08
CA GLU A 150 -9.39 19.87 4.32
C GLU A 150 -10.61 19.03 3.94
N SER A 151 -10.69 17.84 4.53
CA SER A 151 -11.88 17.00 4.44
C SER A 151 -13.08 17.92 4.64
N PRO A 152 -14.10 17.89 3.76
CA PRO A 152 -15.34 18.56 4.08
C PRO A 152 -15.74 18.05 5.46
N VAL A 153 -15.87 18.95 6.44
CA VAL A 153 -16.66 18.63 7.64
C VAL A 153 -17.94 18.01 7.09
N ASP A 154 -18.28 16.79 7.54
CA ASP A 154 -19.43 16.05 7.05
C ASP A 154 -20.65 16.99 7.01
N CYS A 155 -20.96 17.52 5.83
CA CYS A 155 -22.24 18.16 5.61
C CYS A 155 -23.24 17.02 5.67
N ILE A 156 -23.98 16.95 6.79
CA ILE A 156 -25.14 16.09 6.92
C ILE A 156 -25.99 16.30 5.67
N MET A 157 -26.06 15.27 4.83
CA MET A 157 -26.99 15.21 3.71
C MET A 157 -28.40 15.14 4.30
N LEU A 158 -29.07 16.29 4.42
CA LEU A 158 -30.51 16.33 4.69
C LEU A 158 -31.23 15.92 3.42
N VAL A 159 -31.62 14.65 3.34
CA VAL A 159 -32.57 14.17 2.34
C VAL A 159 -33.94 14.71 2.72
N PHE A 160 -34.41 15.75 2.02
CA PHE A 160 -35.80 16.18 2.13
C PHE A 160 -36.68 15.15 1.41
N ASN A 161 -37.32 14.27 2.18
CA ASN A 161 -38.44 13.51 1.67
C ASN A 161 -39.71 14.36 1.82
N HIS A 162 -40.45 14.56 0.74
CA HIS A 162 -41.76 15.18 0.78
C HIS A 162 -42.70 14.25 1.55
N LEU A 163 -42.85 14.46 2.86
CA LEU A 163 -44.03 14.21 3.71
C LEU A 163 -43.63 14.31 5.21
N LEU A 164 -44.07 15.39 5.85
CA LEU A 164 -44.38 15.57 7.29
C LEU A 164 -43.45 14.92 8.35
N LYS A 165 -42.59 15.73 8.98
CA LYS A 165 -42.64 16.17 10.40
C LYS A 165 -41.31 16.83 10.78
N VAL A 166 -41.40 18.04 11.33
CA VAL A 166 -40.28 18.82 11.87
C VAL A 166 -39.64 18.04 13.02
N ILE A 167 -38.36 17.70 12.88
CA ILE A 167 -37.50 17.29 14.00
C ILE A 167 -36.66 18.52 14.33
N GLU A 168 -36.87 19.11 15.51
CA GLU A 168 -35.96 20.13 16.04
C GLU A 168 -34.61 19.46 16.33
N VAL A 169 -33.56 19.90 15.64
CA VAL A 169 -32.18 19.54 15.96
C VAL A 169 -31.56 20.75 16.67
N GLU A 170 -31.17 20.57 17.93
CA GLU A 170 -30.51 21.59 18.74
C GLU A 170 -29.09 21.82 18.20
N ILE A 171 -28.83 23.03 17.69
CA ILE A 171 -27.51 23.43 17.16
C ILE A 171 -26.59 23.80 18.33
N PRO A 172 -25.40 23.21 18.48
CA PRO A 172 -24.44 23.63 19.52
C PRO A 172 -24.06 25.11 19.35
N LYS A 173 -24.09 25.87 20.44
CA LYS A 173 -23.79 27.31 20.53
C LYS A 173 -22.33 27.66 20.25
N ARG A 174 -21.81 27.38 19.04
CA ARG A 174 -20.56 27.96 18.53
C ARG A 174 -20.41 27.76 17.02
N TRP A 175 -21.31 28.35 16.25
CA TRP A 175 -21.13 28.55 14.81
C TRP A 175 -21.40 30.03 14.51
N PRO A 176 -20.50 30.77 13.85
CA PRO A 176 -20.82 32.12 13.42
C PRO A 176 -21.82 32.04 12.27
N ILE A 177 -22.99 32.64 12.48
CA ILE A 177 -24.03 32.82 11.46
C ILE A 177 -23.52 33.90 10.50
N ALA A 178 -23.20 33.53 9.26
CA ALA A 178 -22.97 34.50 8.20
C ALA A 178 -24.31 34.91 7.59
N LEU A 179 -24.90 35.99 8.11
CA LEU A 179 -25.89 36.79 7.38
C LEU A 179 -25.11 37.88 6.63
N GLY A 180 -24.99 37.77 5.32
CA GLY A 180 -24.31 38.79 4.52
C GLY A 180 -24.17 38.40 3.05
N SER A 181 -24.67 39.30 2.20
CA SER A 181 -24.68 39.29 0.74
C SER A 181 -23.30 39.07 0.10
N ASP A 182 -23.34 38.41 -1.07
CA ASP A 182 -22.28 38.21 -2.06
C ASP A 182 -21.00 39.05 -1.90
N GLU A 183 -19.92 38.36 -1.51
CA GLU A 183 -18.56 38.64 -1.97
C GLU A 183 -17.82 37.30 -2.02
N HIS A 184 -17.38 36.89 -3.22
CA HIS A 184 -16.53 35.72 -3.45
C HIS A 184 -15.18 35.91 -2.73
N LYS A 185 -15.12 35.61 -1.43
CA LYS A 185 -13.86 35.49 -0.70
C LYS A 185 -13.35 34.07 -0.87
N GLY A 186 -12.57 33.88 -1.94
CA GLY A 186 -11.88 32.64 -2.23
C GLY A 186 -11.15 32.13 -0.99
N THR A 187 -11.42 30.88 -0.63
CA THR A 187 -10.71 30.14 0.40
C THR A 187 -9.21 30.24 0.09
N LYS A 188 -8.43 30.90 0.96
CA LYS A 188 -6.96 30.96 0.80
C LYS A 188 -6.39 29.56 1.02
N TYR A 189 -6.24 28.81 -0.06
CA TYR A 189 -5.41 27.60 -0.05
C TYR A 189 -3.99 28.00 0.30
N ARG A 190 -3.49 27.51 1.44
CA ARG A 190 -2.09 27.69 1.82
C ARG A 190 -1.24 26.77 0.95
N GLN A 191 -0.83 27.29 -0.21
CA GLN A 191 0.10 26.65 -1.13
C GLN A 191 1.42 26.39 -0.41
N THR A 192 1.67 25.12 -0.07
CA THR A 192 2.99 24.68 0.36
C THR A 192 3.57 23.89 -0.80
N ALA A 193 4.63 24.42 -1.40
CA ALA A 193 5.45 23.70 -2.36
C ALA A 193 6.04 22.46 -1.69
N VAL A 194 5.76 21.27 -2.24
CA VAL A 194 6.35 20.02 -1.77
C VAL A 194 7.18 19.42 -2.90
N ALA A 195 8.43 19.09 -2.59
CA ALA A 195 9.35 18.42 -3.50
C ALA A 195 9.65 17.01 -2.97
N PHE A 196 9.69 16.06 -3.88
CA PHE A 196 9.99 14.65 -3.61
C PHE A 196 11.29 14.28 -4.32
N ASN A 197 12.13 13.53 -3.63
CA ASN A 197 13.33 12.97 -4.23
C ASN A 197 13.42 11.49 -3.87
N VAL A 198 14.00 10.74 -4.81
CA VAL A 198 14.53 9.41 -4.51
C VAL A 198 15.52 9.53 -3.35
N PHE A 199 15.59 8.49 -2.50
CA PHE A 199 16.56 8.40 -1.42
C PHE A 199 18.00 8.61 -1.91
N SER A 200 18.88 9.12 -1.04
CA SER A 200 20.29 9.39 -1.38
C SER A 200 21.15 8.14 -1.27
N HIS A 201 20.88 7.33 -0.26
CA HIS A 201 21.64 6.12 0.05
C HIS A 201 20.70 5.04 0.57
N ALA A 202 21.03 3.78 0.31
CA ALA A 202 20.32 2.62 0.81
C ALA A 202 21.32 1.62 1.41
N LYS A 203 20.93 1.01 2.54
CA LYS A 203 21.65 -0.11 3.14
C LYS A 203 20.71 -1.29 3.31
N ALA A 204 21.12 -2.45 2.82
CA ALA A 204 20.39 -3.70 2.99
C ALA A 204 21.18 -4.67 3.86
N TYR A 205 20.57 -5.08 4.98
CA TYR A 205 21.10 -6.05 5.93
C TYR A 205 20.30 -7.34 5.81
N PHE A 206 20.96 -8.48 6.05
CA PHE A 206 20.35 -9.80 5.91
C PHE A 206 20.38 -10.55 7.23
N SER A 207 19.36 -11.38 7.47
CA SER A 207 19.32 -12.31 8.60
C SER A 207 18.58 -13.58 8.21
N VAL A 208 18.93 -14.71 8.84
CA VAL A 208 18.18 -15.97 8.72
C VAL A 208 17.10 -16.07 9.80
N GLY A 209 17.34 -15.50 10.99
CA GLY A 209 16.45 -15.62 12.15
C GLY A 209 15.70 -14.35 12.53
N GLY A 210 15.99 -13.20 11.91
CA GLY A 210 15.31 -11.93 12.15
C GLY A 210 15.79 -11.15 13.38
N GLU A 211 16.45 -11.81 14.35
CA GLU A 211 16.98 -11.15 15.56
C GLU A 211 18.37 -10.54 15.35
N HIS A 212 19.26 -11.28 14.69
CA HIS A 212 20.64 -10.87 14.45
C HIS A 212 20.89 -10.71 12.95
N PHE A 213 21.23 -9.49 12.54
CA PHE A 213 21.58 -9.16 11.16
C PHE A 213 23.09 -9.23 10.95
N PHE A 214 23.50 -9.68 9.76
CA PHE A 214 24.91 -9.64 9.36
C PHE A 214 25.42 -8.18 9.39
N PRO A 215 26.61 -7.92 9.95
CA PRO A 215 27.08 -6.57 10.23
C PRO A 215 27.49 -5.79 8.97
N GLU A 216 27.83 -6.47 7.88
CA GLU A 216 28.22 -5.86 6.61
C GLU A 216 27.00 -5.73 5.69
N PRO A 217 26.41 -4.53 5.55
CA PRO A 217 25.30 -4.32 4.63
C PRO A 217 25.77 -4.26 3.18
N VAL A 218 24.83 -4.52 2.28
CA VAL A 218 24.95 -4.04 0.89
C VAL A 218 24.59 -2.56 0.88
N SER A 219 25.53 -1.72 0.46
CA SER A 219 25.34 -0.27 0.37
C SER A 219 25.17 0.17 -1.08
N TYR A 220 24.22 1.07 -1.33
CA TYR A 220 23.95 1.65 -2.64
C TYR A 220 23.74 3.15 -2.51
N THR A 221 24.38 3.91 -3.39
CA THR A 221 24.21 5.38 -3.47
C THR A 221 23.46 5.70 -4.75
N TYR A 222 22.35 6.42 -4.62
CA TYR A 222 21.58 6.86 -5.77
C TYR A 222 22.22 8.12 -6.37
N PRO A 223 22.54 8.14 -7.68
CA PRO A 223 22.96 9.36 -8.34
C PRO A 223 21.76 10.29 -8.46
N ALA A 224 21.76 11.39 -7.71
CA ALA A 224 20.66 12.34 -7.70
C ALA A 224 20.33 12.81 -9.13
N ASP A 225 19.07 12.71 -9.52
CA ASP A 225 18.56 13.19 -10.79
C ASP A 225 17.68 14.42 -10.54
N THR A 226 18.20 15.58 -10.93
CA THR A 226 17.49 16.87 -10.83
C THR A 226 17.11 17.41 -12.21
N ILE A 227 17.15 16.56 -13.24
CA ILE A 227 16.88 16.97 -14.62
C ILE A 227 15.47 16.57 -15.00
N MET A 228 15.06 15.33 -14.74
CA MET A 228 13.71 14.88 -15.09
C MET A 228 12.87 14.49 -13.86
N PRO A 229 11.67 15.04 -13.72
CA PRO A 229 10.86 14.96 -12.51
C PRO A 229 9.98 13.71 -12.41
N GLU A 230 10.03 12.80 -13.38
CA GLU A 230 9.20 11.59 -13.37
C GLU A 230 9.73 10.58 -12.35
N ALA A 231 8.84 9.72 -11.85
CA ALA A 231 9.18 8.63 -10.97
C ALA A 231 10.25 7.70 -11.58
N ARG A 232 10.99 7.02 -10.69
CA ARG A 232 12.19 6.26 -11.05
C ARG A 232 12.10 4.84 -10.54
N ASN A 233 12.47 3.91 -11.43
CA ASN A 233 12.76 2.52 -11.09
C ASN A 233 14.22 2.41 -10.67
N VAL A 234 14.44 2.27 -9.36
CA VAL A 234 15.76 2.12 -8.76
C VAL A 234 16.06 0.63 -8.57
N THR A 235 17.20 0.18 -9.08
CA THR A 235 17.67 -1.19 -8.90
C THR A 235 18.86 -1.21 -7.94
N VAL A 236 18.75 -1.96 -6.85
CA VAL A 236 19.85 -2.19 -5.91
C VAL A 236 20.30 -3.64 -6.03
N LYS A 237 21.55 -3.86 -6.45
CA LYS A 237 22.13 -5.21 -6.55
C LYS A 237 22.42 -5.74 -5.16
N LEU A 238 21.93 -6.93 -4.83
CA LEU A 238 22.04 -7.55 -3.51
C LEU A 238 23.14 -8.63 -3.43
N HIS A 239 23.86 -8.84 -4.54
CA HIS A 239 25.09 -9.64 -4.60
C HIS A 239 24.94 -11.07 -4.05
N HIS A 240 23.81 -11.70 -4.29
CA HIS A 240 23.54 -13.10 -3.92
C HIS A 240 23.64 -13.36 -2.40
N ARG A 241 23.33 -12.35 -1.59
CA ARG A 241 23.30 -12.50 -0.12
C ARG A 241 22.14 -13.40 0.28
N THR A 242 22.36 -14.27 1.26
CA THR A 242 21.36 -15.22 1.76
C THR A 242 20.68 -14.70 3.02
N GLY A 243 19.35 -14.80 3.07
CA GLY A 243 18.57 -14.45 4.26
C GLY A 243 17.12 -14.91 4.14
N ARG A 244 16.43 -14.96 5.29
CA ARG A 244 14.96 -15.00 5.35
C ARG A 244 14.37 -13.63 5.73
N PHE A 245 15.20 -12.74 6.26
CA PHE A 245 14.84 -11.36 6.59
C PHE A 245 15.80 -10.41 5.89
N LEU A 246 15.23 -9.33 5.34
CA LEU A 246 15.98 -8.23 4.75
C LEU A 246 15.56 -6.93 5.44
N LYS A 247 16.50 -6.28 6.13
CA LYS A 247 16.30 -4.96 6.70
C LYS A 247 16.86 -3.92 5.74
N LEU A 248 16.00 -3.05 5.25
CA LEU A 248 16.33 -1.97 4.34
C LEU A 248 16.29 -0.63 5.08
N GLN A 249 17.37 0.13 4.96
CA GLN A 249 17.48 1.48 5.51
C GLN A 249 17.67 2.48 4.37
N LEU A 250 16.70 3.37 4.18
CA LEU A 250 16.69 4.36 3.10
C LEU A 250 16.93 5.76 3.66
N PHE A 251 18.00 6.41 3.23
CA PHE A 251 18.40 7.73 3.71
C PHE A 251 17.77 8.83 2.85
N PHE A 252 17.19 9.84 3.49
CA PHE A 252 16.55 10.95 2.79
C PHE A 252 17.56 11.73 1.92
N ALA A 253 17.17 12.08 0.71
CA ALA A 253 17.87 13.09 -0.10
C ALA A 253 17.26 14.49 0.09
N ASN A 254 15.99 14.55 0.52
CA ASN A 254 15.24 15.79 0.74
C ASN A 254 14.22 15.59 1.86
N LYS A 255 13.38 16.58 2.11
CA LYS A 255 12.35 16.57 3.16
C LYS A 255 11.35 15.42 3.03
N TRP A 256 11.05 14.99 1.81
CA TRP A 256 10.12 13.91 1.54
C TRP A 256 10.76 12.79 0.71
N MET A 257 10.30 11.57 1.00
CA MET A 257 10.56 10.38 0.21
C MET A 257 9.22 9.67 0.00
N MET A 258 8.94 9.25 -1.23
CA MET A 258 7.74 8.49 -1.57
C MET A 258 8.10 7.27 -2.41
N ILE A 259 7.50 6.14 -2.07
CA ILE A 259 7.72 4.84 -2.70
C ILE A 259 6.35 4.22 -2.93
N SER A 260 6.12 3.69 -4.12
CA SER A 260 4.87 2.99 -4.42
C SER A 260 5.03 1.48 -4.42
N GLU A 261 6.20 0.96 -4.80
CA GLU A 261 6.41 -0.48 -4.93
C GLU A 261 7.86 -0.83 -4.63
N ILE A 262 8.06 -1.97 -3.96
CA ILE A 262 9.33 -2.62 -3.65
C ILE A 262 9.17 -4.10 -3.98
N SER A 263 10.01 -4.61 -4.87
CA SER A 263 10.01 -6.01 -5.30
C SER A 263 11.41 -6.63 -5.20
N PHE A 264 11.45 -7.97 -5.12
CA PHE A 264 12.70 -8.71 -4.86
C PHE A 264 12.97 -9.79 -5.90
N GLU A 265 14.17 -9.78 -6.47
CA GLU A 265 14.70 -10.87 -7.28
C GLU A 265 15.50 -11.82 -6.39
N SER A 266 15.02 -13.05 -6.22
CA SER A 266 15.69 -14.05 -5.39
C SER A 266 15.41 -15.49 -5.85
N VAL A 267 16.28 -16.41 -5.42
CA VAL A 267 16.08 -17.86 -5.60
C VAL A 267 16.00 -18.57 -4.24
N LEU A 268 15.20 -19.64 -4.16
CA LEU A 268 15.05 -20.41 -2.92
C LEU A 268 16.38 -21.07 -2.53
N GLN A 269 16.82 -20.89 -1.30
CA GLN A 269 18.02 -21.56 -0.78
C GLN A 269 17.64 -22.98 -0.34
N ARG A 270 18.06 -23.99 -1.10
CA ARG A 270 17.86 -25.40 -0.73
C ARG A 270 18.79 -25.78 0.42
N LEU A 271 18.23 -26.06 1.60
CA LEU A 271 18.87 -26.81 2.67
C LEU A 271 18.34 -28.24 2.59
N ASN A 272 19.22 -29.19 2.23
CA ASN A 272 19.05 -30.66 2.14
C ASN A 272 17.62 -31.23 2.31
N ASP A 273 17.07 -31.77 1.22
CA ASP A 273 15.95 -32.70 1.14
C ASP A 273 14.87 -32.60 2.24
N ILE A 274 14.02 -31.57 2.16
CA ILE A 274 12.55 -31.65 2.27
C ILE A 274 12.02 -30.36 1.67
N THR A 275 11.42 -30.45 0.49
CA THR A 275 10.60 -29.37 -0.08
C THR A 275 9.30 -29.28 0.70
N VAL A 276 9.12 -28.23 1.51
CA VAL A 276 7.77 -27.73 1.79
C VAL A 276 7.66 -26.40 1.05
N PRO A 277 7.08 -26.37 -0.15
CA PRO A 277 6.75 -25.09 -0.75
C PRO A 277 5.58 -24.54 0.07
N VAL A 278 5.81 -23.46 0.83
CA VAL A 278 4.70 -22.62 1.29
C VAL A 278 4.23 -21.87 0.05
N VAL A 279 3.38 -22.53 -0.73
CA VAL A 279 2.84 -21.96 -1.98
C VAL A 279 1.80 -20.92 -1.59
N ALA A 280 2.15 -19.64 -1.69
CA ALA A 280 1.17 -18.55 -1.68
C ALA A 280 0.78 -18.20 -3.12
N TRP A 281 -0.52 -18.10 -3.37
CA TRP A 281 -1.06 -17.60 -4.63
C TRP A 281 -1.23 -16.08 -4.50
N VAL A 282 -0.77 -15.33 -5.50
CA VAL A 282 -1.13 -13.93 -5.72
C VAL A 282 -2.27 -13.89 -6.73
N LEU A 283 -3.38 -13.28 -6.37
CA LEU A 283 -4.48 -13.04 -7.32
C LEU A 283 -4.18 -11.76 -8.12
N ARG A 284 -3.09 -11.75 -8.91
CA ARG A 284 -2.59 -10.56 -9.63
C ARG A 284 -3.27 -10.38 -11.00
N ARG A 285 -3.34 -9.13 -11.46
CA ARG A 285 -3.90 -8.71 -12.75
C ARG A 285 -2.78 -8.41 -13.74
N GLU A 286 -2.15 -9.44 -14.31
CA GLU A 286 -1.39 -9.27 -15.56
C GLU A 286 -1.70 -10.40 -16.54
N SER A 287 -2.35 -10.02 -17.65
CA SER A 287 -2.43 -10.75 -18.92
C SER A 287 -3.31 -11.99 -19.07
N VAL A 288 -4.38 -12.17 -18.29
CA VAL A 288 -5.65 -12.76 -18.77
C VAL A 288 -6.71 -12.46 -17.72
N GLU A 289 -7.95 -12.29 -18.14
CA GLU A 289 -9.10 -11.91 -17.31
C GLU A 289 -9.18 -12.74 -16.00
N CYS A 290 -8.91 -12.11 -14.85
CA CYS A 290 -9.14 -12.73 -13.54
C CYS A 290 -10.63 -12.64 -13.19
N THR A 291 -11.33 -13.69 -13.59
CA THR A 291 -12.74 -13.96 -13.37
C THR A 291 -12.90 -15.03 -12.30
N ILE A 292 -13.70 -14.78 -11.27
CA ILE A 292 -14.15 -15.85 -10.38
C ILE A 292 -15.32 -16.54 -11.06
N PHE A 293 -15.18 -17.81 -11.44
CA PHE A 293 -16.31 -18.55 -11.99
C PHE A 293 -17.20 -19.06 -10.86
N LEU A 294 -18.32 -18.37 -10.58
CA LEU A 294 -19.38 -18.91 -9.71
C LEU A 294 -20.35 -19.74 -10.55
N LEU A 295 -20.24 -21.06 -10.49
CA LEU A 295 -21.11 -22.00 -11.21
C LEU A 295 -22.23 -22.57 -10.31
#